data_AF-A0AAE0SX42-F1
#
_entry.id   AF-A0AAE0SX42-F1
#
_cell.length_a   1.000
_cell.length_b   1.000
_cell.length_c   1.000
_cell.angle_alpha   90.00
_cell.angle_beta   90.00
_cell.angle_gamma   90.00
#
_symmetry.space_group_name_H-M   'P 1'
#
loop_
_entity.id
_entity.type
_entity.pdbx_description
1 polymer ?
#
loop_
_entity_poly.entity_id
_entity_poly.type
_entity_poly.pdbx_seq_one_letter_code
_entity_poly.pdbx_strand_id
1 'polypeptide(L)'
;MQIEITYRVSWRRSANSHLCNNNDIISGQLLPGEGSLDCFQGCTGTMTSLNYHCTDFSESEDWTTGTKTFLYNLPTSQDIVFG
;
A
#
# COMPACT_ATOMS: atom_id res chain seq x y z
N MET A 1 -12.30 15.32 7.75
CA MET A 1 -13.03 14.49 6.76
C MET A 1 -12.24 13.21 6.58
N GLN A 2 -12.88 12.05 6.59
CA GLN A 2 -12.20 10.77 6.40
C GLN A 2 -12.53 10.22 5.01
N ILE A 3 -11.51 9.73 4.32
CA ILE A 3 -11.64 9.06 3.03
C ILE A 3 -11.12 7.63 3.15
N GLU A 4 -11.77 6.70 2.47
CA GLU A 4 -11.27 5.34 2.30
C GLU A 4 -10.50 5.26 0.99
N ILE A 5 -9.28 4.74 1.07
CA ILE A 5 -8.39 4.57 -0.09
C ILE A 5 -8.12 3.08 -0.23
N THR A 6 -8.43 2.55 -1.41
CA THR A 6 -8.12 1.17 -1.82
C THR A 6 -7.21 1.20 -3.02
N TYR A 7 -6.14 0.40 -2.97
CA TYR A 7 -5.22 0.25 -4.09
C TYR A 7 -4.87 -1.21 -4.35
N ARG A 8 -4.44 -1.47 -5.59
CA ARG A 8 -3.81 -2.72 -6.02
C ARG A 8 -2.40 -2.41 -6.52
N VAL A 9 -1.42 -3.17 -6.04
CA VAL A 9 -0.02 -3.06 -6.47
C VAL A 9 0.48 -4.40 -6.94
N SER A 10 1.49 -4.38 -7.80
CA SER A 10 2.19 -5.58 -8.25
C SER A 10 3.69 -5.36 -8.19
N TRP A 11 4.40 -6.36 -7.71
CA TRP A 11 5.85 -6.35 -7.57
C TRP A 11 6.45 -7.50 -8.35
N ARG A 12 7.67 -7.28 -8.84
CA ARG A 12 8.50 -8.36 -9.34
C ARG A 12 9.01 -9.18 -8.16
N ARG A 13 8.83 -10.51 -8.17
CA ARG A 13 9.21 -11.38 -7.04
C ARG A 13 10.72 -11.37 -6.80
N SER A 14 11.49 -11.38 -7.88
CA SER A 14 12.95 -11.39 -7.86
C SER A 14 13.57 -10.06 -7.41
N ALA A 15 12.80 -8.96 -7.39
CA ALA A 15 13.38 -7.63 -7.21
C ALA A 15 13.67 -7.31 -5.74
N ASN A 16 12.81 -7.71 -4.78
CA ASN A 16 12.91 -7.22 -3.39
C ASN A 16 12.27 -8.13 -2.32
N SER A 17 12.46 -9.45 -2.40
CA SER A 17 11.92 -10.41 -1.41
C SER A 17 10.40 -10.30 -1.16
N HIS A 18 9.66 -9.70 -2.11
CA HIS A 18 8.21 -9.65 -2.14
C HIS A 18 7.66 -11.00 -2.61
N LEU A 19 8.02 -12.05 -1.87
CA LEU A 19 7.76 -13.44 -2.18
C LEU A 19 6.45 -13.84 -1.54
N CYS A 20 5.36 -13.31 -2.07
CA CYS A 20 4.06 -13.82 -1.68
C CYS A 20 3.99 -15.32 -1.98
N ASN A 21 3.47 -16.08 -1.02
CA ASN A 21 3.17 -17.49 -1.20
C ASN A 21 1.74 -17.78 -0.75
N ASN A 22 1.33 -19.04 -0.89
CA ASN A 22 -0.03 -19.45 -0.60
C ASN A 22 -0.41 -19.24 0.89
N ASN A 23 0.55 -19.34 1.81
CA ASN A 23 0.29 -19.07 3.23
C ASN A 23 0.03 -17.59 3.49
N ASP A 24 0.70 -16.68 2.78
CA ASP A 24 0.47 -15.24 2.92
C ASP A 24 -0.93 -14.85 2.45
N ILE A 25 -1.40 -15.48 1.35
CA ILE A 25 -2.76 -15.29 0.83
C ILE A 25 -3.79 -15.81 1.85
N ILE A 26 -3.62 -17.04 2.35
CA ILE A 26 -4.58 -17.68 3.27
C ILE A 26 -4.63 -16.94 4.61
N SER A 27 -3.47 -16.54 5.15
CA SER A 27 -3.39 -15.83 6.43
C SER A 27 -3.84 -14.38 6.32
N GLY A 28 -3.92 -13.83 5.10
CA GLY A 28 -4.13 -12.41 4.88
C GLY A 28 -3.00 -11.58 5.48
N GLN A 29 -1.76 -12.10 5.51
CA GLN A 29 -0.63 -11.38 6.08
C GLN A 29 -0.40 -10.08 5.32
N LEU A 30 -0.20 -8.98 6.06
CA LEU A 30 0.22 -7.72 5.46
C LEU A 30 1.71 -7.81 5.12
N LEU A 31 2.02 -7.81 3.83
CA LEU A 31 3.39 -7.85 3.33
C LEU A 31 3.93 -6.45 3.08
N PRO A 32 5.25 -6.22 3.27
CA PRO A 32 5.88 -4.97 2.88
C PRO A 32 5.89 -4.83 1.36
N GLY A 33 5.64 -3.63 0.87
CA GLY A 33 5.90 -3.22 -0.52
C GLY A 33 6.96 -2.13 -0.56
N GLU A 34 7.40 -1.76 -1.76
CA GLU A 34 8.36 -0.69 -1.96
C GLU A 34 7.66 0.64 -2.23
N GLY A 35 8.12 1.73 -1.62
CA GLY A 35 7.56 3.07 -1.81
C GLY A 35 6.33 3.42 -0.97
N SER A 36 5.72 4.55 -1.29
CA SER A 36 4.66 5.19 -0.51
C SER A 36 3.56 5.77 -1.40
N LEU A 37 2.36 5.87 -0.83
CA LEU A 37 1.36 6.82 -1.28
C LEU A 37 1.61 8.13 -0.56
N ASP A 38 2.02 9.14 -1.32
CA ASP A 38 2.28 10.47 -0.81
C ASP A 38 1.16 11.43 -1.18
N CYS A 39 0.93 12.41 -0.31
CA CYS A 39 0.01 13.46 -0.66
C CYS A 39 0.58 14.35 -1.77
N PHE A 40 -0.19 14.53 -2.84
CA PHE A 40 0.16 15.44 -3.92
C PHE A 40 -0.37 16.86 -3.69
N GLN A 41 -1.65 17.03 -3.36
CA GLN A 41 -2.28 18.33 -3.17
C GLN A 41 -3.39 18.27 -2.12
N GLY A 42 -3.52 19.31 -1.29
CA GLY A 42 -4.56 19.41 -0.26
C GLY A 42 -4.25 18.68 1.05
N CYS A 43 -3.03 18.16 1.19
CA CYS A 43 -2.48 17.56 2.40
C CYS A 43 -0.94 17.64 2.39
N THR A 44 -0.28 17.17 3.45
CA THR A 44 1.18 17.12 3.56
C THR A 44 1.64 15.73 3.99
N GLY A 45 2.80 15.32 3.46
CA GLY A 45 3.51 14.11 3.89
C GLY A 45 3.02 12.80 3.26
N THR A 46 3.59 11.70 3.76
CA THR A 46 3.28 10.33 3.35
C THR A 46 1.97 9.85 3.98
N MET A 47 1.04 9.37 3.16
CA MET A 47 -0.22 8.81 3.63
C MET A 47 -0.03 7.39 4.17
N THR A 48 0.66 6.54 3.41
CA THR A 48 0.97 5.16 3.84
C THR A 48 2.10 4.57 3.01
N SER A 49 2.85 3.61 3.56
CA SER A 49 3.72 2.73 2.77
C SER A 49 2.88 1.79 1.90
N LEU A 50 3.41 1.38 0.75
CA LEU A 50 2.75 0.49 -0.22
C LEU A 50 2.67 -0.99 0.23
N ASN A 51 2.48 -1.22 1.53
CA ASN A 51 2.23 -2.54 2.10
C ASN A 51 0.91 -3.11 1.59
N TYR A 52 0.82 -4.41 1.39
CA TYR A 52 -0.35 -5.01 0.74
C TYR A 52 -0.66 -6.38 1.30
N HIS A 53 -1.94 -6.76 1.29
CA HIS A 53 -2.36 -8.14 1.46
C HIS A 53 -2.28 -8.81 0.10
N CYS A 54 -1.44 -9.84 -0.01
CA CYS A 54 -1.30 -10.54 -1.26
C CYS A 54 -2.59 -11.26 -1.65
N THR A 55 -2.94 -11.18 -2.93
CA THR A 55 -4.10 -11.90 -3.48
C THR A 55 -3.66 -13.00 -4.43
N ASP A 56 -2.61 -12.76 -5.22
CA ASP A 56 -2.16 -13.68 -6.27
C ASP A 56 -0.65 -13.55 -6.50
N PHE A 57 -0.03 -14.61 -7.02
CA PHE A 57 1.36 -14.59 -7.47
C PHE A 57 1.61 -15.58 -8.60
N SER A 58 2.69 -15.37 -9.34
CA SER A 58 3.22 -16.28 -10.36
C SER A 58 4.72 -16.43 -10.19
N GLU A 59 5.18 -17.62 -9.85
CA GLU A 59 6.62 -17.92 -9.78
C GLU A 59 7.26 -17.97 -11.17
N SER A 60 6.55 -18.50 -12.16
CA SER A 60 7.06 -18.62 -13.53
C SER A 60 7.16 -17.29 -14.25
N GLU A 61 6.23 -16.37 -13.97
CA GLU A 61 6.22 -15.03 -14.57
C GLU A 61 6.80 -13.96 -13.65
N ASP A 62 7.34 -14.37 -12.49
CA ASP A 62 8.12 -13.51 -11.58
C ASP A 62 7.35 -12.29 -11.04
N TRP A 63 6.05 -12.45 -10.75
CA TRP A 63 5.22 -11.37 -10.19
C TRP A 63 4.40 -11.78 -8.97
N THR A 64 4.11 -10.80 -8.11
CA THR A 64 3.15 -10.88 -7.02
C THR A 64 2.23 -9.68 -7.09
N THR A 65 0.99 -9.81 -6.63
CA THR A 65 0.03 -8.72 -6.59
C THR A 65 -0.83 -8.80 -5.35
N GLY A 66 -1.33 -7.65 -4.92
CA GLY A 66 -2.30 -7.61 -3.85
C GLY A 66 -2.83 -6.22 -3.60
N THR A 67 -3.62 -6.13 -2.54
CA THR A 67 -4.44 -4.95 -2.26
C THR A 67 -4.30 -4.50 -0.82
N LYS A 68 -4.51 -3.21 -0.58
CA LYS A 68 -4.74 -2.69 0.77
C LYS A 68 -5.82 -1.63 0.72
N THR A 69 -6.63 -1.64 1.77
CA THR A 69 -7.61 -0.60 2.07
C THR A 69 -7.19 0.06 3.37
N PHE A 70 -7.24 1.38 3.42
CA PHE A 70 -7.01 2.13 4.66
C PHE A 70 -7.83 3.41 4.68
N LEU A 71 -8.07 3.92 5.88
CA LEU A 71 -8.74 5.19 6.10
C LEU A 71 -7.69 6.28 6.27
N TYR A 72 -7.83 7.38 5.53
CA TYR A 72 -6.99 8.57 5.64
C TYR A 72 -7.81 9.77 6.08
N ASN A 73 -7.28 10.52 7.04
CA ASN A 73 -7.91 11.74 7.51
C ASN A 73 -7.32 12.91 6.75
N LEU A 74 -8.14 13.57 5.94
CA LEU A 74 -7.74 14.80 5.28
C LEU A 74 -7.59 15.92 6.32
N PRO A 75 -6.52 16.72 6.25
CA PRO A 75 -6.35 17.86 7.13
C PRO A 75 -7.53 18.82 6.94
N THR A 76 -8.05 19.30 8.06
CA THR A 76 -9.07 20.35 8.01
C THR A 76 -8.38 21.70 7.98
N SER A 77 -9.05 22.75 7.51
CA SER A 77 -8.48 24.10 7.39
C SER A 77 -7.94 24.69 8.71
N GLN A 78 -8.17 24.04 9.85
CA GLN A 78 -7.63 24.43 11.16
C GLN A 78 -6.24 23.84 11.46
N ASP A 79 -5.77 22.86 10.69
CA ASP A 79 -4.47 22.18 10.90
C ASP A 79 -3.31 22.83 10.10
N ILE A 80 -3.62 23.78 9.21
CA ILE A 80 -2.61 24.56 8.48
C ILE A 80 -2.16 25.72 9.37
N VAL A 81 -1.32 25.41 10.37
CA VAL A 81 -0.54 26.43 11.08
C VAL A 81 0.60 26.85 10.14
N PHE A 82 0.47 28.02 9.51
CA PHE A 82 1.61 28.70 8.91
C PHE A 82 2.55 29.11 10.05
N GLY A 83 3.58 28.31 10.28
CA GLY A 83 4.78 28.69 11.04
C GLY A 83 5.78 29.39 10.13
#